data_AF-A0A7K2M3G8-F1
#
_entry.id   AF-A0A7K2M3G8-F1
#
_cell.length_a   1.000
_cell.length_b   1.000
_cell.length_c   1.000
_cell.angle_alpha   90.00
_cell.angle_beta   90.00
_cell.angle_gamma   90.00
#
_symmetry.space_group_name_H-M   'P 1'
#
loop_
_entity.id
_entity.type
_entity.pdbx_description
1 polymer ?
#
loop_
_entity_poly.entity_id
_entity_poly.type
_entity_poly.pdbx_seq_one_letter_code
_entity_poly.pdbx_strand_id
1 'polypeptide(L)' 'MPPPPPPLGRGRKRAAQAFDAALDDAELATARAALAQGRWQAVRTLLAATGDDWDRRGHRVAVLAEPPHTAAWARDWL' A
#
# COMPACT_ATOMS: atom_id res chain seq x y z
N MET A 1 40.34 -34.17 -20.12
CA MET A 1 38.99 -34.03 -19.54
C MET A 1 38.68 -32.56 -19.44
N PRO A 2 37.69 -32.02 -20.17
CA PRO A 2 37.33 -30.61 -20.03
C PRO A 2 36.65 -30.37 -18.67
N PRO A 3 36.84 -29.20 -18.04
CA PRO A 3 36.23 -28.90 -16.75
C PRO A 3 34.70 -28.77 -16.89
N PRO A 4 33.92 -29.10 -15.84
CA PRO A 4 32.47 -29.01 -15.89
C PRO A 4 32.02 -27.54 -16.05
N PRO A 5 30.90 -27.29 -16.78
CA PRO A 5 30.40 -25.95 -16.99
C PRO A 5 29.97 -25.30 -15.66
N PRO A 6 30.12 -23.96 -15.54
CA PRO A 6 29.71 -23.26 -14.33
C PRO A 6 28.20 -23.41 -14.10
N PRO A 7 27.75 -23.49 -12.83
CA PRO A 7 26.34 -23.66 -12.53
C PRO A 7 25.55 -22.48 -13.11
N LEU A 8 24.58 -22.79 -13.97
CA LEU A 8 23.65 -21.79 -14.52
C LEU A 8 23.02 -21.04 -13.35
N GLY A 9 23.27 -19.73 -13.33
CA GLY A 9 23.16 -18.87 -12.16
C GLY A 9 21.84 -18.98 -11.41
N ARG A 10 21.93 -18.78 -10.09
CA ARG A 10 20.79 -18.68 -9.15
C ARG A 10 19.63 -17.97 -9.84
N GLY A 11 18.53 -18.72 -10.05
CA GLY A 11 17.29 -18.17 -10.59
C GLY A 11 16.96 -16.90 -9.83
N ARG A 12 17.01 -15.77 -10.53
CA ARG A 12 16.66 -14.47 -9.96
C ARG A 12 15.21 -14.63 -9.53
N LYS A 13 14.96 -14.84 -8.22
CA LYS A 13 13.60 -14.78 -7.67
C LYS A 13 13.08 -13.43 -8.15
N ARG A 14 12.16 -13.42 -9.12
CA ARG A 14 11.40 -12.22 -9.40
C ARG A 14 10.69 -11.95 -8.09
N ALA A 15 11.19 -11.00 -7.30
CA ALA A 15 10.36 -10.37 -6.30
C ALA A 15 9.09 -10.00 -7.06
N ALA A 16 7.95 -10.54 -6.64
CA ALA A 16 6.68 -10.18 -7.27
C ALA A 16 6.66 -8.65 -7.29
N GLN A 17 6.53 -8.05 -8.48
CA GLN A 17 6.41 -6.61 -8.62
C GLN A 17 5.18 -6.24 -7.79
N ALA A 18 5.38 -5.70 -6.59
CA ALA A 18 4.29 -5.36 -5.70
C ALA A 18 3.56 -4.19 -6.36
N PHE A 19 2.30 -4.41 -6.69
CA PHE A 19 1.45 -3.36 -7.24
C PHE A 19 1.06 -2.40 -6.12
N ASP A 20 1.32 -1.10 -6.30
CA ASP A 20 0.82 -0.11 -5.36
C ASP A 20 -0.66 0.13 -5.66
N ALA A 21 -1.51 -0.26 -4.70
CA ALA A 21 -2.94 -0.05 -4.77
C ALA A 21 -3.33 1.44 -4.84
N ALA A 22 -2.40 2.38 -4.60
CA ALA A 22 -2.63 3.79 -4.77
C ALA A 22 -2.78 4.24 -6.24
N LEU A 23 -2.39 3.45 -7.25
CA LEU A 23 -2.60 3.77 -8.67
C LEU A 23 -2.17 5.21 -9.06
N ASP A 24 -0.98 5.63 -8.61
CA ASP A 24 -0.45 7.01 -8.77
C ASP A 24 -1.18 8.13 -8.00
N ASP A 25 -2.16 7.80 -7.16
CA ASP A 25 -2.76 8.73 -6.19
C ASP A 25 -1.77 9.03 -5.05
N ALA A 26 -0.90 10.01 -5.29
CA ALA A 26 0.15 10.40 -4.35
C ALA A 26 -0.40 10.91 -3.00
N GLU A 27 -1.59 11.52 -3.00
CA GLU A 27 -2.24 11.96 -1.77
C GLU A 27 -2.72 10.76 -0.94
N LEU A 28 -3.26 9.74 -1.60
CA LEU A 28 -3.64 8.47 -0.97
C LEU A 28 -2.41 7.76 -0.40
N ALA A 29 -1.30 7.67 -1.15
CA ALA A 29 -0.06 7.10 -0.65
C ALA A 29 0.48 7.85 0.59
N THR A 30 0.40 9.18 0.58
CA THR A 30 0.80 10.02 1.70
C THR A 30 -0.09 9.80 2.94
N ALA A 31 -1.42 9.77 2.75
CA ALA A 31 -2.37 9.51 3.83
C ALA A 31 -2.19 8.10 4.41
N ARG A 32 -1.88 7.11 3.57
CA ARG A 32 -1.59 5.73 3.95
C ARG A 32 -0.33 5.61 4.82
N ALA A 33 0.74 6.32 4.45
CA ALA A 33 1.95 6.40 5.26
C ALA A 33 1.72 7.12 6.60
N ALA A 34 0.90 8.18 6.61
CA ALA A 34 0.50 8.86 7.84
C ALA A 34 -0.38 7.97 8.74
N LEU A 35 -1.29 7.20 8.15
CA LEU A 35 -2.15 6.26 8.86
C LEU A 35 -1.34 5.14 9.54
N ALA A 36 -0.32 4.61 8.87
CA ALA A 36 0.61 3.64 9.46
C ALA A 36 1.38 4.20 10.68
N GLN A 37 1.43 5.53 10.82
CA GLN A 37 2.02 6.23 11.98
C GLN A 37 0.95 6.66 13.00
N GLY A 38 -0.30 6.21 12.87
CA GLY A 38 -1.42 6.57 13.74
C GLY A 38 -2.02 7.97 13.48
N ARG A 39 -1.63 8.67 12.41
CA ARG A 39 -2.06 10.06 12.13
C ARG A 39 -3.36 10.11 11.32
N TRP A 40 -4.48 9.91 12.00
CA TRP A 40 -5.83 9.88 11.41
C TRP A 40 -6.29 11.18 10.74
N GLN A 41 -5.77 12.34 11.14
CA GLN A 41 -6.19 13.62 10.58
C GLN A 41 -5.87 13.76 9.07
N ALA A 42 -4.79 13.14 8.61
CA ALA A 42 -4.42 13.14 7.19
C ALA A 42 -5.47 12.40 6.34
N VAL A 43 -5.97 11.26 6.84
CA VAL A 43 -7.03 10.48 6.20
C VAL A 43 -8.34 11.27 6.14
N ARG A 44 -8.75 11.90 7.25
CA ARG A 44 -9.96 12.71 7.31
C ARG A 44 -9.91 13.88 6.33
N THR A 45 -8.75 14.54 6.25
CA THR A 45 -8.52 15.67 5.33
C THR A 45 -8.59 15.21 3.88
N LEU A 46 -7.95 14.09 3.54
CA LEU A 46 -8.00 13.49 2.20
C LEU A 46 -9.44 13.19 1.76
N LEU A 47 -10.20 12.51 2.61
CA LEU A 47 -11.58 12.12 2.27
C LEU A 47 -12.52 13.32 2.17
N ALA A 48 -12.32 14.35 3.01
CA ALA A 48 -13.06 15.60 2.89
C ALA A 48 -12.72 16.35 1.59
N ALA A 49 -11.43 16.42 1.23
CA ALA A 49 -10.97 17.06 0.00
C ALA A 49 -11.37 16.32 -1.28
N THR A 50 -11.66 15.02 -1.20
CA THR A 50 -12.14 14.22 -2.34
C THR A 50 -13.54 14.67 -2.80
N GLY A 51 -14.34 15.27 -1.90
CA GLY A 51 -15.67 15.75 -2.23
C GLY A 51 -16.61 14.63 -2.69
N ASP A 52 -17.40 14.92 -3.72
CA ASP A 52 -18.48 14.06 -4.24
C ASP A 52 -18.04 13.16 -5.40
N ASP A 53 -16.74 13.04 -5.66
CA ASP A 53 -16.21 12.01 -6.55
C ASP A 53 -16.33 10.64 -5.85
N TRP A 54 -17.51 10.04 -5.97
CA TRP A 54 -17.88 8.82 -5.26
C TRP A 54 -17.00 7.63 -5.61
N ASP A 55 -16.57 7.51 -6.86
CA ASP A 55 -15.70 6.42 -7.31
C ASP A 55 -14.30 6.57 -6.70
N ARG A 56 -13.72 7.77 -6.80
CA ARG A 56 -12.41 8.05 -6.20
C ARG A 56 -12.45 7.94 -4.69
N ARG A 57 -13.53 8.40 -4.06
CA ARG A 57 -13.74 8.30 -2.62
C ARG A 57 -13.87 6.84 -2.17
N GLY A 58 -14.66 6.04 -2.89
CA GLY A 58 -14.80 4.60 -2.63
C GLY A 58 -13.47 3.87 -2.74
N HIS A 59 -12.71 4.13 -3.80
CA HIS A 59 -11.36 3.59 -3.98
C HIS A 59 -10.43 3.95 -2.82
N ARG A 60 -10.34 5.24 -2.46
CA ARG A 60 -9.51 5.72 -1.36
C ARG A 60 -9.88 5.06 -0.03
N VAL A 61 -11.18 4.93 0.27
CA VAL A 61 -11.65 4.25 1.49
C VAL A 61 -11.26 2.77 1.49
N ALA A 62 -11.45 2.06 0.38
CA ALA A 62 -11.10 0.65 0.28
C ALA A 62 -9.61 0.41 0.52
N VAL A 63 -8.74 1.19 -0.13
CA VAL A 63 -7.27 1.08 0.04
C VAL A 63 -6.83 1.40 1.46
N LEU A 64 -7.45 2.40 2.10
CA LEU A 64 -7.13 2.77 3.48
C LEU A 64 -7.61 1.72 4.49
N ALA A 65 -8.64 0.93 4.17
CA ALA A 65 -9.17 -0.12 5.03
C ALA A 65 -8.32 -1.40 5.03
N GLU A 66 -7.53 -1.63 3.98
CA GLU A 66 -6.70 -2.83 3.81
C GLU A 66 -5.61 -2.97 4.89
N PRO A 67 -5.37 -4.18 5.44
CA PRO A 67 -4.19 -4.46 6.24
C PRO A 67 -2.90 -4.16 5.44
N PRO A 68 -1.81 -3.68 6.07
CA PRO A 68 -1.60 -3.44 7.50
C PRO A 68 -2.08 -2.08 8.02
N HIS A 69 -2.71 -1.24 7.18
CA HIS A 69 -2.94 0.17 7.49
C HIS A 69 -3.92 0.39 8.64
N THR A 70 -4.91 -0.48 8.77
CA THR A 70 -5.92 -0.45 9.85
C THR A 70 -5.57 -1.35 11.03
N ALA A 71 -4.59 -2.25 10.88
CA ALA A 71 -4.32 -3.32 11.83
C ALA A 71 -3.84 -2.81 13.20
N ALA A 72 -3.12 -1.68 13.23
CA ALA A 72 -2.69 -1.05 14.47
C ALA A 72 -3.90 -0.58 15.30
N TRP A 73 -4.92 -0.04 14.64
CA TRP A 73 -6.06 0.58 15.32
C TRP A 73 -7.19 -0.40 15.62
N ALA A 74 -7.37 -1.41 14.77
CA ALA A 74 -8.32 -2.50 15.03
C ALA A 74 -7.99 -3.24 16.34
N ARG A 75 -6.73 -3.26 16.78
CA ARG A 75 -6.31 -3.81 18.08
C ARG A 75 -6.65 -2.91 19.26
N ASP A 76 -6.66 -1.58 19.07
CA ASP A 76 -7.00 -0.62 20.14
C ASP A 76 -8.49 -0.62 20.49
N TRP A 77 -9.32 -1.30 19.69
CA TRP A 77 -10.77 -1.41 19.88
C TRP A 77 -11.22 -2.68 20.63
N LEU A 78 -10.31 -3.62 20.84
CA LEU A 78 -10.54 -4.87 21.59
C LEU A 78 -10.18 -4.68 23.06
#